data_AF-A0A2V9UBK4-F1
#
_entry.id   AF-A0A2V9UBK4-F1
#
_cell.length_a   1.000
_cell.length_b   1.000
_cell.length_c   1.000
_cell.angle_alpha   90.00
_cell.angle_beta   90.00
_cell.angle_gamma   90.00
#
_symmetry.space_group_name_H-M   'P 1'
#
loop_
_entity.id
_entity.type
_entity.pdbx_description
1 polymer ?
#
loop_
_entity_poly.entity_id
_entity_poly.type
_entity_poly.pdbx_seq_one_letter_code
_entity_poly.pdbx_strand_id
1 'polypeptide(L)'
;MPSTAVQPVNLELERAELQSVLGSPTFARCPTLAHLLSYLCEKTFAGETAQIKEYSVALDVFGRRDTFDQDTDSIVRVQVNRLRKRLAEYYASEGASHELRISIPVGHYVPLFEKTAAAPKLSEDVLETPAAPEIEPPPETFKPKLGRRTWLVFAGAIALAILAVIGLGLHKREKPRPPVASSQNLQALIDAPAGLPVGDEVRILAGASRSYVDRAGKLWSPDAYFSGGKGVRSTVQHIWRTQDANIYRSSRQGDFQYDIPLKPGVYELHLHFSETFYGPEEIGNGGEGSRVMTATANGKLLLNDFDVVLDAGGSRTADVKVFTGISPGHDGQLHLSFSSVRGGSAMLSAIEILPGLKDTQRPLRIVTRDVPYYSNDSRWWGPDTYFKGGQLSSSDDPALDADDPEMYETERWGHFSYAIPVAPGRYSATFHFIEHRFDATNRDRYHDSSEQGEARGRLFSVFCNGKAILQNVDLIKEAGQNRPLIREVSGLQPNAQGKLLLEFVPLINYATVTAIEIVPE
;
A
#
# COMPACT_ATOMS: atom_id res chain seq x y z
N MET A 1 33.13 -39.74 -13.08
CA MET A 1 32.32 -38.58 -12.66
C MET A 1 31.43 -39.04 -11.52
N PRO A 2 31.65 -38.62 -10.27
CA PRO A 2 30.72 -38.99 -9.21
C PRO A 2 29.44 -38.17 -9.37
N SER A 3 28.32 -38.90 -9.46
CA SER A 3 26.96 -38.37 -9.44
C SER A 3 26.68 -37.75 -8.07
N THR A 4 26.49 -36.44 -8.00
CA THR A 4 26.09 -35.74 -6.77
C THR A 4 24.65 -36.16 -6.43
N ALA A 5 24.51 -37.10 -5.50
CA ALA A 5 23.21 -37.49 -4.96
C ALA A 5 22.67 -36.34 -4.09
N VAL A 6 21.56 -35.73 -4.52
CA VAL A 6 20.78 -34.80 -3.70
C VAL A 6 20.21 -35.61 -2.53
N GLN A 7 20.80 -35.46 -1.34
CA GLN A 7 20.24 -36.05 -0.13
C GLN A 7 18.95 -35.31 0.23
N PRO A 8 17.88 -36.01 0.65
CA PRO A 8 16.67 -35.36 1.12
C PRO A 8 17.00 -34.54 2.36
N VAL A 9 16.84 -33.22 2.26
CA VAL A 9 16.98 -32.29 3.38
C VAL A 9 15.69 -32.36 4.21
N ASN A 10 15.79 -32.16 5.52
CA ASN A 10 14.62 -32.10 6.38
C ASN A 10 13.78 -30.85 6.01
N LEU A 11 12.48 -31.03 5.75
CA LEU A 11 11.53 -29.99 5.37
C LEU A 11 11.48 -28.82 6.38
N GLU A 12 11.76 -29.09 7.66
CA GLU A 12 11.91 -28.03 8.68
C GLU A 12 13.12 -27.13 8.43
N LEU A 13 14.24 -27.69 7.97
CA LEU A 13 15.45 -26.94 7.64
C LEU A 13 15.27 -26.11 6.36
N GLU A 14 14.55 -26.65 5.37
CA GLU A 14 14.21 -25.92 4.14
C GLU A 14 13.30 -24.72 4.43
N ARG A 15 12.31 -24.90 5.31
CA ARG A 15 11.46 -23.80 5.78
C ARG A 15 12.23 -22.77 6.59
N ALA A 16 13.13 -23.21 7.46
CA ALA A 16 13.99 -22.30 8.23
C ALA A 16 14.88 -21.46 7.32
N GLU A 17 15.49 -22.07 6.31
CA GLU A 17 16.32 -21.37 5.32
C GLU A 17 15.49 -20.35 4.52
N LEU A 18 14.29 -20.71 4.07
CA LEU A 18 13.37 -19.77 3.44
C LEU A 18 13.09 -18.56 4.35
N GLN A 19 12.79 -18.79 5.63
CA GLN A 19 12.53 -17.71 6.59
C GLN A 19 13.76 -16.82 6.78
N SER A 20 14.97 -17.39 6.85
CA SER A 20 16.20 -16.61 6.94
C SER A 20 16.46 -15.77 5.69
N VAL A 21 16.22 -16.31 4.49
CA VAL A 21 16.32 -15.58 3.24
C VAL A 21 15.29 -14.45 3.20
N LEU A 22 14.02 -14.72 3.53
CA LEU A 22 12.94 -13.71 3.52
C LEU A 22 13.13 -12.62 4.58
N GLY A 23 13.71 -12.95 5.73
CA GLY A 23 14.03 -12.01 6.81
C GLY A 23 15.32 -11.22 6.59
N SER A 24 16.05 -11.48 5.50
CA SER A 24 17.31 -10.83 5.19
C SER A 24 17.12 -9.39 4.69
N PRO A 25 18.01 -8.43 5.04
CA PRO A 25 18.02 -7.10 4.41
C PRO A 25 17.95 -7.12 2.89
N THR A 26 18.59 -8.09 2.24
CA THR A 26 18.59 -8.24 0.77
C THR A 26 17.20 -8.49 0.19
N PHE A 27 16.36 -9.30 0.86
CA PHE A 27 14.99 -9.64 0.42
C PHE A 27 13.90 -8.79 1.05
N ALA A 28 14.11 -8.27 2.26
CA ALA A 28 13.22 -7.31 2.89
C ALA A 28 13.00 -6.05 2.03
N ARG A 29 13.97 -5.71 1.17
CA ARG A 29 13.92 -4.60 0.20
C ARG A 29 13.28 -4.96 -1.14
N CYS A 30 12.82 -6.19 -1.35
CA CYS A 30 12.29 -6.68 -2.64
C CYS A 30 11.06 -7.59 -2.44
N PRO A 31 9.91 -7.04 -1.99
CA PRO A 31 8.73 -7.81 -1.62
C PRO A 31 8.13 -8.63 -2.75
N THR A 32 8.20 -8.17 -4.00
CA THR A 32 7.76 -8.96 -5.18
C THR A 32 8.59 -10.23 -5.36
N LEU A 33 9.92 -10.13 -5.18
CA LEU A 33 10.81 -11.29 -5.25
C LEU A 33 10.66 -12.19 -4.02
N ALA A 34 10.40 -11.61 -2.85
CA ALA A 34 10.09 -12.35 -1.62
C ALA A 34 8.76 -13.11 -1.74
N HIS A 35 7.71 -12.49 -2.29
CA HIS A 35 6.42 -13.13 -2.55
C HIS A 35 6.56 -14.25 -3.58
N LEU A 36 7.25 -13.98 -4.69
CA LEU A 36 7.57 -15.00 -5.70
C LEU A 36 8.34 -16.17 -5.08
N LEU A 37 9.41 -15.91 -4.33
CA LEU A 37 10.19 -16.95 -3.66
C LEU A 37 9.35 -17.77 -2.68
N SER A 38 8.54 -17.09 -1.85
CA SER A 38 7.64 -17.71 -0.90
C SER A 38 6.62 -18.62 -1.58
N TYR A 39 5.95 -18.13 -2.63
CA TYR A 39 5.00 -18.91 -3.42
C TYR A 39 5.64 -20.18 -4.01
N LEU A 40 6.80 -20.03 -4.65
CA LEU A 40 7.51 -21.15 -5.28
C LEU A 40 7.95 -22.19 -4.25
N CYS A 41 8.46 -21.76 -3.10
CA CYS A 41 8.88 -22.66 -2.03
C CYS A 41 7.69 -23.34 -1.33
N GLU A 42 6.60 -22.63 -1.01
CA GLU A 42 5.42 -23.22 -0.38
C GLU A 42 4.72 -24.24 -1.29
N LYS A 43 4.62 -23.97 -2.61
CA LYS A 43 4.14 -24.96 -3.59
C LYS A 43 5.05 -26.20 -3.65
N THR A 44 6.35 -26.02 -3.47
CA THR A 44 7.32 -27.12 -3.41
C THR A 44 7.15 -27.93 -2.13
N PHE A 45 6.98 -27.29 -0.98
CA PHE A 45 6.72 -27.95 0.30
C PHE A 45 5.38 -28.69 0.34
N ALA A 46 4.38 -28.20 -0.40
CA ALA A 46 3.09 -28.87 -0.57
C ALA A 46 3.15 -30.09 -1.51
N GLY A 47 4.28 -30.38 -2.14
CA GLY A 47 4.42 -31.44 -3.14
C GLY A 47 3.74 -31.11 -4.49
N GLU A 48 3.39 -29.84 -4.72
CA GLU A 48 2.66 -29.36 -5.88
C GLU A 48 3.58 -28.85 -7.00
N THR A 49 4.82 -29.36 -7.09
CA THR A 49 5.85 -28.86 -8.04
C THR A 49 5.41 -28.90 -9.50
N ALA A 50 4.56 -29.87 -9.90
CA ALA A 50 4.00 -29.97 -11.25
C ALA A 50 3.04 -28.82 -11.61
N GLN A 51 2.54 -28.08 -10.61
CA GLN A 51 1.67 -26.92 -10.79
C GLN A 51 2.45 -25.61 -10.89
N ILE A 52 3.77 -25.62 -10.65
CA ILE A 52 4.62 -24.44 -10.78
C ILE A 52 4.94 -24.24 -12.27
N LYS A 53 4.08 -23.51 -12.97
CA LYS A 53 4.19 -23.17 -14.39
C LYS A 53 4.22 -21.66 -14.53
N GLU A 54 4.74 -21.17 -15.66
CA GLU A 54 4.79 -19.73 -15.92
C GLU A 54 3.39 -19.09 -15.84
N TYR A 55 2.39 -19.75 -16.43
CA TYR A 55 1.00 -19.34 -16.34
C TYR A 55 0.48 -19.22 -14.89
N SER A 56 0.68 -20.24 -14.05
CA SER A 56 0.16 -20.22 -12.67
C SER A 56 0.88 -19.17 -11.84
N VAL A 57 2.18 -18.97 -12.04
CA VAL A 57 2.92 -17.88 -11.38
C VAL A 57 2.39 -16.51 -11.84
N ALA A 58 2.07 -16.33 -13.13
CA ALA A 58 1.50 -15.09 -13.65
C ALA A 58 0.15 -14.75 -13.00
N LEU A 59 -0.72 -15.75 -12.84
CA LEU A 59 -2.04 -15.57 -12.23
C LEU A 59 -1.93 -15.41 -10.71
N ASP A 60 -1.28 -16.36 -10.04
CA ASP A 60 -1.32 -16.48 -8.58
C ASP A 60 -0.39 -15.48 -7.88
N VAL A 61 0.73 -15.09 -8.50
CA VAL A 61 1.72 -14.18 -7.91
C VAL A 61 1.62 -12.77 -8.49
N PHE A 62 1.38 -12.65 -9.80
CA PHE A 62 1.36 -11.36 -10.50
C PHE A 62 -0.04 -10.87 -10.88
N GLY A 63 -1.10 -11.57 -10.44
CA GLY A 63 -2.48 -11.13 -10.63
C GLY A 63 -2.94 -11.03 -12.08
N ARG A 64 -2.24 -11.69 -13.02
CA ARG A 64 -2.61 -11.68 -14.44
C ARG A 64 -3.94 -12.40 -14.64
N ARG A 65 -4.71 -11.96 -15.65
CA ARG A 65 -5.98 -12.57 -16.01
C ARG A 65 -5.77 -13.91 -16.72
N ASP A 66 -6.83 -14.70 -16.84
CA ASP A 66 -6.84 -15.97 -17.58
C ASP A 66 -6.51 -15.80 -19.08
N THR A 67 -6.61 -14.58 -19.61
CA THR A 67 -6.16 -14.22 -20.96
C THR A 67 -4.64 -14.02 -21.08
N PHE A 68 -3.86 -14.34 -20.04
CA PHE A 68 -2.41 -14.19 -20.03
C PHE A 68 -1.74 -15.08 -21.08
N ASP A 69 -0.91 -14.46 -21.92
CA ASP A 69 -0.11 -15.13 -22.92
C ASP A 69 1.38 -15.05 -22.53
N GLN A 70 1.98 -16.24 -22.34
CA GLN A 70 3.37 -16.41 -21.94
C GLN A 70 4.35 -15.98 -23.02
N ASP A 71 3.96 -15.99 -24.30
CA ASP A 71 4.88 -15.64 -25.38
C ASP A 71 5.07 -14.12 -25.47
N THR A 72 4.01 -13.35 -25.21
CA THR A 72 3.99 -11.89 -25.32
C THR A 72 4.29 -11.16 -24.01
N ASP A 73 3.88 -11.69 -22.86
CA ASP A 73 4.19 -11.10 -21.55
C ASP A 73 5.33 -11.88 -20.86
N SER A 74 6.45 -11.18 -20.62
CA SER A 74 7.66 -11.76 -20.04
C SER A 74 7.80 -11.54 -18.53
N ILE A 75 6.77 -11.03 -17.86
CA ILE A 75 6.81 -10.65 -16.44
C ILE A 75 7.39 -11.76 -15.55
N VAL A 76 6.91 -13.00 -15.70
CA VAL A 76 7.37 -14.13 -14.89
C VAL A 76 8.84 -14.45 -15.18
N ARG A 77 9.22 -14.53 -16.46
CA ARG A 77 10.60 -14.79 -16.89
C ARG A 77 11.57 -13.74 -16.36
N VAL A 78 11.19 -12.46 -16.43
CA VAL A 78 11.98 -11.33 -15.92
C VAL A 78 12.13 -11.39 -14.41
N GLN A 79 11.03 -11.59 -13.67
CA GLN A 79 11.07 -11.59 -12.20
C GLN A 79 11.79 -12.82 -11.64
N VAL A 80 11.64 -13.99 -12.26
CA VAL A 80 12.41 -15.19 -11.87
C VAL A 80 13.90 -15.01 -12.14
N ASN A 81 14.29 -14.36 -13.23
CA ASN A 81 15.70 -14.01 -13.47
C ASN A 81 16.24 -13.02 -12.42
N ARG A 82 15.45 -12.02 -12.02
CA ARG A 82 15.80 -11.11 -10.93
C ARG A 82 15.90 -11.86 -9.60
N LEU A 83 15.00 -12.80 -9.32
CA LEU A 83 15.04 -13.64 -8.14
C LEU A 83 16.31 -14.49 -8.08
N ARG A 84 16.71 -15.14 -9.18
CA ARG A 84 17.98 -15.88 -9.27
C ARG A 84 19.19 -15.00 -8.93
N LYS A 85 19.24 -13.80 -9.52
CA LYS A 85 20.33 -12.85 -9.25
C LYS A 85 20.36 -12.42 -7.79
N ARG A 86 19.20 -12.16 -7.20
CA ARG A 86 19.07 -11.71 -5.81
C ARG A 86 19.42 -12.82 -4.81
N LEU A 87 19.02 -14.07 -5.06
CA LEU A 87 19.47 -15.23 -4.30
C LEU A 87 21.00 -15.37 -4.35
N ALA A 88 21.61 -15.17 -5.53
CA ALA A 88 23.06 -15.19 -5.65
C ALA A 88 23.76 -14.08 -4.86
N GLU A 89 23.22 -12.85 -4.86
CA GLU A 89 23.72 -11.73 -4.06
C GLU A 89 23.62 -12.00 -2.55
N TYR A 90 22.50 -12.57 -2.10
CA TYR A 90 22.30 -12.97 -0.70
C TYR A 90 23.34 -14.02 -0.27
N TYR A 91 23.49 -15.12 -1.03
CA TYR A 91 24.43 -16.19 -0.70
C TYR A 91 25.90 -15.83 -0.94
N ALA A 92 26.19 -14.72 -1.63
CA ALA A 92 27.53 -14.15 -1.72
C ALA A 92 27.90 -13.27 -0.51
N SER A 93 26.93 -12.89 0.33
CA SER A 93 27.09 -11.94 1.42
C SER A 93 26.45 -12.44 2.72
N GLU A 94 25.21 -12.01 3.00
CA GLU A 94 24.46 -12.25 4.23
C GLU A 94 24.30 -13.75 4.55
N GLY A 95 24.05 -14.56 3.52
CA GLY A 95 23.89 -16.02 3.61
C GLY A 95 25.15 -16.82 3.31
N ALA A 96 26.34 -16.20 3.23
CA ALA A 96 27.56 -16.89 2.80
C ALA A 96 27.93 -18.10 3.67
N SER A 97 27.63 -18.02 4.96
CA SER A 97 27.86 -19.07 5.97
C SER A 97 26.75 -20.11 6.08
N HIS A 98 25.65 -19.97 5.33
CA HIS A 98 24.53 -20.90 5.40
C HIS A 98 24.88 -22.24 4.75
N GLU A 99 24.61 -23.33 5.47
CA GLU A 99 24.89 -24.71 5.02
C GLU A 99 23.86 -25.20 3.99
N LEU A 100 22.69 -24.58 3.93
CA LEU A 100 21.63 -24.88 2.97
C LEU A 100 21.43 -23.66 2.06
N ARG A 101 21.29 -23.88 0.75
CA ARG A 101 21.07 -22.79 -0.21
C ARG A 101 19.87 -23.06 -1.09
N ILE A 102 19.08 -22.01 -1.33
CA ILE A 102 17.97 -22.03 -2.28
C ILE A 102 18.48 -21.62 -3.66
N SER A 103 18.29 -22.47 -4.68
CA SER A 103 18.61 -22.17 -6.07
C SER A 103 17.40 -22.41 -6.97
N ILE A 104 17.31 -21.70 -8.10
CA ILE A 104 16.27 -21.90 -9.11
C ILE A 104 16.97 -22.12 -10.46
N PRO A 105 17.01 -23.35 -11.01
CA PRO A 105 17.72 -23.63 -12.26
C PRO A 105 17.23 -22.78 -13.44
N VAL A 106 18.12 -22.45 -14.37
CA VAL A 106 17.77 -21.68 -15.58
C VAL A 106 16.75 -22.46 -16.41
N GLY A 107 15.68 -21.80 -16.85
CA GLY A 107 14.59 -22.43 -17.60
C GLY A 107 13.58 -23.21 -16.74
N HIS A 108 13.79 -23.26 -15.42
CA HIS A 108 12.88 -23.90 -14.47
C HIS A 108 12.33 -22.91 -13.44
N TYR A 109 11.17 -23.24 -12.87
CA TYR A 109 10.51 -22.42 -11.83
C TYR A 109 10.54 -23.08 -10.44
N VAL A 110 10.87 -24.37 -10.35
CA VAL A 110 10.90 -25.12 -9.10
C VAL A 110 12.21 -24.80 -8.34
N PRO A 111 12.14 -24.31 -7.09
CA PRO A 111 13.32 -24.12 -6.24
C PRO A 111 13.94 -25.47 -5.82
N LEU A 112 15.26 -25.50 -5.71
CA LEU A 112 16.05 -26.61 -5.18
C LEU A 112 16.76 -26.17 -3.91
N PHE A 113 16.90 -27.10 -2.96
CA PHE A 113 17.59 -26.90 -1.69
C PHE A 113 18.87 -27.73 -1.68
N GLU A 114 20.02 -27.06 -1.72
CA GLU A 114 21.33 -27.70 -1.86
C GLU A 114 22.18 -27.51 -0.60
N LYS A 115 22.66 -28.61 -0.01
CA LYS A 115 23.65 -28.53 1.07
C LYS A 115 25.01 -28.14 0.52
N THR A 116 25.56 -27.02 0.99
CA THR A 116 26.90 -26.56 0.66
C THR A 116 27.84 -26.86 1.83
N ALA A 117 29.00 -27.48 1.56
CA ALA A 117 30.03 -27.67 2.58
C ALA A 117 30.55 -26.29 3.04
N ALA A 118 30.40 -25.97 4.32
CA ALA A 118 30.86 -24.70 4.88
C ALA A 118 32.34 -24.45 4.57
N ALA A 119 32.65 -23.27 4.03
CA ALA A 119 34.04 -22.84 3.85
C ALA A 119 34.72 -22.72 5.24
N PRO A 120 35.97 -23.19 5.39
CA PRO A 120 36.63 -23.19 6.69
C PRO A 120 36.87 -21.74 7.14
N LYS A 121 36.41 -21.42 8.36
CA LYS A 121 36.70 -20.16 9.04
C LYS A 121 38.22 -20.05 9.22
N LEU A 122 38.86 -19.11 8.54
CA LEU A 122 40.24 -18.72 8.82
C LEU A 122 40.27 -17.98 10.16
N SER A 123 40.93 -18.60 11.12
CA SER A 123 41.31 -18.06 12.42
C SER A 123 42.15 -16.78 12.27
N GLU A 124 41.83 -15.78 13.07
CA GLU A 124 42.71 -14.66 13.38
C GLU A 124 44.00 -15.17 14.03
N ASP A 125 45.15 -14.99 13.37
CA ASP A 125 46.42 -14.75 14.04
C ASP A 125 47.44 -14.08 13.07
N VAL A 126 47.66 -12.79 13.30
CA VAL A 126 48.96 -12.08 13.43
C VAL A 126 49.96 -12.02 12.24
N LEU A 127 50.17 -10.76 11.79
CA LEU A 127 51.37 -10.09 11.23
C LEU A 127 51.95 -10.54 9.86
N GLU A 128 51.85 -9.68 8.83
CA GLU A 128 52.91 -8.71 8.43
C GLU A 128 52.60 -8.02 7.08
N THR A 129 52.75 -6.70 7.04
CA THR A 129 52.66 -5.82 5.87
C THR A 129 54.00 -5.80 5.12
N PRO A 130 54.00 -5.71 3.77
CA PRO A 130 54.69 -4.57 3.16
C PRO A 130 53.97 -3.92 1.96
N ALA A 131 53.89 -2.59 2.06
CA ALA A 131 53.93 -1.51 1.07
C ALA A 131 53.64 -1.77 -0.43
N ALA A 132 52.68 -1.01 -0.95
CA ALA A 132 52.54 -0.66 -2.37
C ALA A 132 53.30 0.65 -2.68
N PRO A 133 53.83 0.86 -3.90
CA PRO A 133 54.45 2.11 -4.27
C PRO A 133 53.44 3.14 -4.77
N GLU A 134 53.77 4.37 -4.42
CA GLU A 134 53.14 5.66 -4.60
C GLU A 134 53.26 6.15 -6.05
N ILE A 135 52.17 6.72 -6.60
CA ILE A 135 52.16 7.43 -7.89
C ILE A 135 51.91 8.91 -7.59
N GLU A 136 52.91 9.74 -7.87
CA GLU A 136 52.88 11.21 -7.77
C GLU A 136 51.95 11.86 -8.82
N PRO A 137 51.31 13.01 -8.50
CA PRO A 137 50.54 13.80 -9.47
C PRO A 137 51.41 14.85 -10.18
N PRO A 138 51.08 15.26 -11.43
CA PRO A 138 51.77 16.35 -12.11
C PRO A 138 51.17 17.74 -11.78
N PRO A 139 51.92 18.84 -12.03
CA PRO A 139 51.72 20.13 -11.38
C PRO A 139 50.81 21.11 -12.15
N GLU A 140 50.31 22.11 -11.41
CA GLU A 140 49.52 23.24 -11.90
C GLU A 140 50.33 24.37 -12.57
N THR A 141 49.55 25.16 -13.33
CA THR A 141 49.63 26.63 -13.57
C THR A 141 50.24 27.13 -14.88
N PHE A 142 49.41 27.85 -15.65
CA PHE A 142 49.82 29.03 -16.41
C PHE A 142 48.65 30.02 -16.53
N LYS A 143 48.83 31.25 -16.02
CA LYS A 143 47.93 32.41 -16.23
C LYS A 143 48.63 33.44 -17.14
N PRO A 144 47.97 34.06 -18.12
CA PRO A 144 48.46 35.29 -18.71
C PRO A 144 47.74 36.53 -18.17
N LYS A 145 48.44 37.66 -18.32
CA LYS A 145 48.37 38.90 -17.54
C LYS A 145 47.41 39.93 -18.15
N LEU A 146 46.86 40.76 -17.25
CA LEU A 146 46.09 41.97 -17.53
C LEU A 146 47.00 43.10 -18.02
N GLY A 147 46.69 43.69 -19.17
CA GLY A 147 47.27 44.95 -19.65
C GLY A 147 46.25 46.07 -19.55
N ARG A 148 46.57 47.11 -18.77
CA ARG A 148 45.73 48.28 -18.51
C ARG A 148 46.22 49.45 -19.39
N ARG A 149 45.36 50.01 -20.25
CA ARG A 149 45.16 51.48 -20.38
C ARG A 149 44.13 51.85 -21.47
N THR A 150 43.03 52.44 -20.98
CA THR A 150 42.29 53.62 -21.47
C THR A 150 41.92 53.71 -22.96
N TRP A 151 40.64 53.95 -23.25
CA TRP A 151 40.12 55.30 -23.51
C TRP A 151 38.61 55.36 -23.21
N LEU A 152 38.26 56.35 -22.39
CA LEU A 152 36.91 56.82 -22.12
C LEU A 152 36.37 57.59 -23.33
N VAL A 153 35.05 57.77 -23.32
CA VAL A 153 34.20 58.59 -24.22
C VAL A 153 33.49 57.74 -25.27
N PHE A 154 32.31 57.23 -24.90
CA PHE A 154 31.11 56.94 -25.71
C PHE A 154 30.09 56.03 -24.96
N ALA A 155 30.07 56.06 -23.61
CA ALA A 155 29.23 55.20 -22.77
C ALA A 155 27.97 55.88 -22.18
N GLY A 156 27.75 57.18 -22.42
CA GLY A 156 26.67 57.93 -21.74
C GLY A 156 25.27 57.75 -22.33
N ALA A 157 25.15 57.56 -23.64
CA ALA A 157 23.84 57.62 -24.32
C ALA A 157 23.19 56.25 -24.58
N ILE A 158 23.98 55.18 -24.61
CA ILE A 158 23.48 53.80 -24.82
C ILE A 158 23.01 53.17 -23.49
N ALA A 159 23.57 53.60 -22.35
CA ALA A 159 23.21 53.09 -21.03
C ALA A 159 21.78 53.50 -20.59
N LEU A 160 21.31 54.69 -20.96
CA LEU A 160 19.96 55.16 -20.61
C LEU A 160 18.85 54.55 -21.48
N ALA A 161 19.14 54.21 -22.75
CA ALA A 161 18.19 53.52 -23.62
C ALA A 161 18.03 52.02 -23.23
N ILE A 162 19.11 51.38 -22.79
CA ILE A 162 19.07 49.98 -22.30
C ILE A 162 18.35 49.91 -20.95
N LEU A 163 18.53 50.90 -20.06
CA LEU A 163 17.82 50.94 -18.77
C LEU A 163 16.32 51.21 -18.90
N ALA A 164 15.88 51.97 -19.91
CA ALA A 164 14.45 52.21 -20.16
C ALA A 164 13.73 50.99 -20.76
N VAL A 165 14.40 50.21 -21.61
CA VAL A 165 13.86 48.95 -22.17
C VAL A 165 13.82 47.84 -21.12
N ILE A 166 14.79 47.80 -20.19
CA ILE A 166 14.76 46.89 -19.03
C ILE A 166 13.67 47.31 -18.02
N GLY A 167 13.45 48.62 -17.84
CA GLY A 167 12.41 49.14 -16.92
C GLY A 167 10.97 48.87 -17.36
N LEU A 168 10.70 48.80 -18.66
CA LEU A 168 9.34 48.55 -19.20
C LEU A 168 9.07 47.06 -19.53
N GLY A 169 10.10 46.22 -19.58
CA GLY A 169 9.97 44.75 -19.76
C GLY A 169 9.69 43.96 -18.48
N LEU A 170 9.92 44.55 -17.30
CA LEU A 170 9.77 43.89 -16.00
C LEU A 170 8.37 44.05 -15.37
N HIS A 171 7.37 44.52 -16.12
CA HIS A 171 5.97 44.60 -15.68
C HIS A 171 5.06 43.52 -16.27
N LYS A 172 5.62 42.37 -16.68
CA LYS A 172 4.87 41.11 -16.71
C LYS A 172 4.96 40.50 -15.32
N ARG A 173 3.86 40.57 -14.57
CA ARG A 173 3.67 39.80 -13.34
C ARG A 173 3.79 38.31 -13.67
N GLU A 174 4.98 37.76 -13.53
CA GLU A 174 5.16 36.32 -13.33
C GLU A 174 4.38 35.97 -12.07
N LYS A 175 3.32 35.16 -12.22
CA LYS A 175 2.71 34.51 -11.08
C LYS A 175 3.80 33.63 -10.46
N PRO A 176 4.06 33.71 -9.14
CA PRO A 176 5.02 32.82 -8.52
C PRO A 176 4.62 31.38 -8.84
N ARG A 177 5.55 30.61 -9.41
CA ARG A 177 5.41 29.15 -9.47
C ARG A 177 5.17 28.67 -8.03
N PRO A 178 4.22 27.74 -7.79
CA PRO A 178 4.20 27.08 -6.50
C PRO A 178 5.61 26.49 -6.28
N PRO A 179 6.17 26.59 -5.06
CA PRO A 179 7.42 25.93 -4.78
C PRO A 179 7.22 24.45 -5.08
N VAL A 180 7.99 23.91 -6.03
CA VAL A 180 8.33 22.49 -6.01
C VAL A 180 8.94 22.30 -4.64
N ALA A 181 8.30 21.52 -3.78
CA ALA A 181 8.78 21.25 -2.45
C ALA A 181 10.15 20.57 -2.59
N SER A 182 11.20 21.38 -2.53
CA SER A 182 12.54 20.91 -2.26
C SER A 182 12.52 20.30 -0.86
N SER A 183 13.20 19.17 -0.73
CA SER A 183 13.38 18.33 0.45
C SER A 183 14.14 19.03 1.59
N GLN A 184 13.68 20.21 2.02
CA GLN A 184 14.26 20.98 3.11
C GLN A 184 13.53 20.83 4.45
N ASN A 185 12.53 19.96 4.55
CA ASN A 185 12.00 19.51 5.84
C ASN A 185 12.58 18.15 6.28
N LEU A 186 13.89 17.94 6.07
CA LEU A 186 14.59 16.81 6.68
C LEU A 186 14.51 16.85 8.22
N GLN A 187 14.37 18.04 8.80
CA GLN A 187 14.25 18.19 10.25
C GLN A 187 12.88 17.76 10.80
N ALA A 188 11.79 17.90 10.02
CA ALA A 188 10.46 17.41 10.40
C ALA A 188 10.32 15.87 10.19
N LEU A 189 11.16 15.28 9.33
CA LEU A 189 11.29 13.83 9.17
C LEU A 189 12.02 13.15 10.33
N ILE A 190 12.79 13.89 11.14
CA ILE A 190 13.53 13.36 12.30
C ILE A 190 12.62 13.19 13.52
N ASP A 191 11.50 13.93 13.60
CA ASP A 191 10.57 13.90 14.73
C ASP A 191 9.35 12.98 14.53
N ALA A 192 9.28 12.22 13.42
CA ALA A 192 8.26 11.18 13.27
C ALA A 192 8.55 10.06 14.30
N PRO A 193 7.57 9.67 15.13
CA PRO A 193 7.80 8.68 16.17
C PRO A 193 8.33 7.37 15.55
N ALA A 194 9.37 6.84 16.19
CA ALA A 194 10.08 5.63 15.82
C ALA A 194 9.12 4.47 15.51
N GLY A 195 8.88 4.21 14.22
CA GLY A 195 8.13 3.04 13.71
C GLY A 195 6.67 2.96 14.18
N LEU A 196 5.83 2.28 13.39
CA LEU A 196 4.54 1.80 13.93
C LEU A 196 4.84 0.80 15.06
N PRO A 197 4.01 0.73 16.12
CA PRO A 197 4.15 -0.29 17.14
C PRO A 197 4.23 -1.68 16.48
N VAL A 198 5.28 -2.43 16.83
CA VAL A 198 5.50 -3.81 16.37
C VAL A 198 5.09 -4.75 17.49
N GLY A 199 4.34 -5.78 17.14
CA GLY A 199 3.83 -6.75 18.10
C GLY A 199 2.90 -7.76 17.43
N ASP A 200 2.34 -8.66 18.22
CA ASP A 200 1.44 -9.68 17.71
C ASP A 200 0.14 -9.03 17.21
N GLU A 201 -0.18 -9.26 15.94
CA GLU A 201 -1.45 -8.87 15.34
C GLU A 201 -2.42 -10.06 15.41
N VAL A 202 -3.67 -9.83 15.83
CA VAL A 202 -4.71 -10.86 15.86
C VAL A 202 -5.74 -10.57 14.78
N ARG A 203 -6.04 -11.55 13.93
CA ARG A 203 -7.06 -11.48 12.88
C ARG A 203 -7.95 -12.71 12.93
N ILE A 204 -9.24 -12.51 13.11
CA ILE A 204 -10.24 -13.58 13.27
C ILE A 204 -11.37 -13.37 12.27
N LEU A 205 -11.68 -14.39 11.47
CA LEU A 205 -12.86 -14.43 10.61
C LEU A 205 -14.06 -14.98 11.37
N ALA A 206 -14.97 -14.10 11.78
CA ALA A 206 -16.16 -14.50 12.50
C ALA A 206 -17.07 -15.38 11.61
N GLY A 207 -17.54 -16.47 12.17
CA GLY A 207 -18.33 -17.52 11.52
C GLY A 207 -17.57 -18.43 10.55
N ALA A 208 -16.27 -18.21 10.31
CA ALA A 208 -15.48 -19.03 9.40
C ALA A 208 -14.89 -20.28 10.08
N SER A 209 -14.76 -21.36 9.32
CA SER A 209 -14.14 -22.61 9.79
C SER A 209 -12.72 -22.86 9.26
N ARG A 210 -12.20 -21.95 8.43
CA ARG A 210 -10.87 -22.06 7.81
C ARG A 210 -10.16 -20.72 7.82
N SER A 211 -8.83 -20.77 7.88
CA SER A 211 -7.98 -19.60 7.69
C SER A 211 -8.06 -19.08 6.26
N TYR A 212 -7.71 -17.81 6.08
CA TYR A 212 -7.66 -17.13 4.79
C TYR A 212 -6.48 -16.16 4.76
N VAL A 213 -5.82 -16.01 3.61
CA VAL A 213 -4.81 -14.97 3.39
C VAL A 213 -5.43 -13.92 2.48
N ASP A 214 -5.45 -12.68 2.93
CA ASP A 214 -6.00 -11.57 2.14
C ASP A 214 -5.00 -11.07 1.09
N ARG A 215 -5.44 -10.11 0.26
CA ARG A 215 -4.59 -9.49 -0.76
C ARG A 215 -3.42 -8.69 -0.20
N ALA A 216 -3.49 -8.27 1.06
CA ALA A 216 -2.39 -7.65 1.78
C ALA A 216 -1.35 -8.68 2.30
N GLY A 217 -1.55 -9.97 2.04
CA GLY A 217 -0.71 -11.06 2.53
C GLY A 217 -0.89 -11.34 4.01
N LYS A 218 -1.96 -10.84 4.64
CA LYS A 218 -2.24 -11.04 6.06
C LYS A 218 -3.05 -12.32 6.27
N LEU A 219 -2.59 -13.15 7.19
CA LEU A 219 -3.29 -14.36 7.62
C LEU A 219 -4.42 -14.01 8.57
N TRP A 220 -5.63 -14.44 8.24
CA TRP A 220 -6.79 -14.42 9.10
C TRP A 220 -7.08 -15.83 9.62
N SER A 221 -7.17 -15.95 10.94
CA SER A 221 -7.51 -17.20 11.62
C SER A 221 -9.01 -17.50 11.49
N PRO A 222 -9.43 -18.78 11.52
CA PRO A 222 -10.85 -19.12 11.62
C PRO A 222 -11.45 -18.59 12.93
N ASP A 223 -12.77 -18.66 13.02
CA ASP A 223 -13.51 -18.23 14.19
C ASP A 223 -13.08 -19.01 15.44
N ALA A 224 -12.69 -18.29 16.49
CA ALA A 224 -12.16 -18.83 17.73
C ALA A 224 -12.48 -17.88 18.90
N TYR A 225 -12.31 -18.36 20.13
CA TYR A 225 -12.49 -17.58 21.36
C TYR A 225 -13.91 -17.08 21.64
N PHE A 226 -14.91 -17.57 20.90
CA PHE A 226 -16.28 -17.12 21.03
C PHE A 226 -17.10 -17.97 22.00
N SER A 227 -18.16 -17.37 22.55
CA SER A 227 -19.30 -18.09 23.11
C SER A 227 -20.62 -17.45 22.64
N GLY A 228 -21.67 -18.26 22.48
CA GLY A 228 -22.93 -17.81 21.90
C GLY A 228 -22.89 -17.59 20.38
N GLY A 229 -24.03 -17.18 19.82
CA GLY A 229 -24.22 -16.99 18.39
C GLY A 229 -24.04 -18.26 17.52
N LYS A 230 -24.15 -18.08 16.21
CA LYS A 230 -23.98 -19.11 15.18
C LYS A 230 -23.14 -18.57 14.02
N GLY A 231 -22.24 -19.38 13.48
CA GLY A 231 -21.55 -19.06 12.23
C GLY A 231 -22.52 -19.15 11.05
N VAL A 232 -22.60 -18.09 10.25
CA VAL A 232 -23.44 -17.97 9.06
C VAL A 232 -22.55 -17.66 7.87
N ARG A 233 -22.72 -18.44 6.79
CA ARG A 233 -22.01 -18.24 5.52
C ARG A 233 -22.92 -17.57 4.51
N SER A 234 -22.38 -16.59 3.80
CA SER A 234 -23.06 -15.89 2.71
C SER A 234 -22.68 -16.45 1.34
N THR A 235 -23.64 -16.47 0.42
CA THR A 235 -23.42 -16.79 -1.00
C THR A 235 -23.10 -15.56 -1.84
N VAL A 236 -23.20 -14.35 -1.27
CA VAL A 236 -22.86 -13.09 -1.95
C VAL A 236 -21.40 -13.12 -2.38
N GLN A 237 -21.16 -12.81 -3.66
CA GLN A 237 -19.82 -12.78 -4.24
C GLN A 237 -19.22 -11.38 -4.23
N HIS A 238 -20.05 -10.36 -4.53
CA HIS A 238 -19.61 -8.98 -4.62
C HIS A 238 -20.01 -8.20 -3.37
N ILE A 239 -19.03 -7.53 -2.77
CA ILE A 239 -19.20 -6.68 -1.60
C ILE A 239 -18.52 -5.35 -1.91
N TRP A 240 -19.27 -4.25 -1.83
CA TRP A 240 -18.75 -2.90 -2.06
C TRP A 240 -17.74 -2.50 -0.98
N ARG A 241 -16.86 -1.52 -1.27
CA ARG A 241 -15.85 -0.99 -0.34
C ARG A 241 -14.79 -1.97 0.13
N THR A 242 -14.66 -3.11 -0.53
CA THR A 242 -13.57 -4.05 -0.31
C THR A 242 -13.15 -4.72 -1.61
N GLN A 243 -11.87 -5.08 -1.66
CA GLN A 243 -11.34 -5.99 -2.67
C GLN A 243 -11.27 -7.44 -2.19
N ASP A 244 -11.43 -7.65 -0.88
CA ASP A 244 -11.33 -8.94 -0.20
C ASP A 244 -12.70 -9.35 0.34
N ALA A 245 -13.65 -9.60 -0.57
CA ALA A 245 -15.01 -10.00 -0.19
C ALA A 245 -15.04 -11.23 0.73
N ASN A 246 -14.04 -12.12 0.66
CA ASN A 246 -13.96 -13.32 1.51
C ASN A 246 -13.93 -13.01 3.02
N ILE A 247 -13.39 -11.86 3.44
CA ILE A 247 -13.41 -11.42 4.85
C ILE A 247 -14.85 -11.23 5.35
N TYR A 248 -15.78 -10.91 4.45
CA TYR A 248 -17.15 -10.53 4.76
C TYR A 248 -18.19 -11.59 4.36
N ARG A 249 -17.73 -12.76 3.88
CA ARG A 249 -18.61 -13.86 3.41
C ARG A 249 -18.92 -14.90 4.49
N SER A 250 -18.43 -14.69 5.69
CA SER A 250 -18.88 -15.34 6.91
C SER A 250 -19.19 -14.28 7.97
N SER A 251 -20.11 -14.61 8.87
CA SER A 251 -20.35 -13.81 10.06
C SER A 251 -20.75 -14.70 11.23
N ARG A 252 -20.43 -14.27 12.44
CA ARG A 252 -21.08 -14.78 13.65
C ARG A 252 -22.34 -13.96 13.90
N GLN A 253 -23.48 -14.62 14.07
CA GLN A 253 -24.77 -13.97 14.26
C GLN A 253 -25.50 -14.48 15.50
N GLY A 254 -26.24 -13.61 16.18
CA GLY A 254 -26.92 -13.88 17.45
C GLY A 254 -26.41 -12.96 18.55
N ASP A 255 -26.73 -13.26 19.80
CA ASP A 255 -26.02 -12.68 20.94
C ASP A 255 -24.80 -13.55 21.23
N PHE A 256 -23.62 -12.94 21.26
CA PHE A 256 -22.35 -13.64 21.42
C PHE A 256 -21.27 -12.74 22.04
N GLN A 257 -20.20 -13.37 22.49
CA GLN A 257 -19.00 -12.71 22.99
C GLN A 257 -17.74 -13.36 22.42
N TYR A 258 -16.62 -12.65 22.52
CA TYR A 258 -15.27 -13.15 22.30
C TYR A 258 -14.40 -12.84 23.52
N ASP A 259 -13.65 -13.83 23.98
CA ASP A 259 -12.69 -13.71 25.09
C ASP A 259 -11.28 -13.98 24.55
N ILE A 260 -10.65 -12.93 23.99
CA ILE A 260 -9.44 -13.06 23.16
C ILE A 260 -8.19 -12.85 24.03
N PRO A 261 -7.31 -13.84 24.19
CA PRO A 261 -6.06 -13.66 24.93
C PRO A 261 -5.16 -12.64 24.23
N LEU A 262 -4.69 -11.64 24.97
CA LEU A 262 -3.73 -10.64 24.47
C LEU A 262 -2.59 -10.45 25.47
N LYS A 263 -1.40 -10.16 24.95
CA LYS A 263 -0.30 -9.69 25.80
C LYS A 263 -0.66 -8.32 26.40
N PRO A 264 -0.12 -7.97 27.59
CA PRO A 264 -0.29 -6.62 28.12
C PRO A 264 0.19 -5.57 27.10
N GLY A 265 -0.66 -4.61 26.78
CA GLY A 265 -0.36 -3.60 25.77
C GLY A 265 -1.57 -2.74 25.42
N VAL A 266 -1.32 -1.72 24.60
CA VAL A 266 -2.36 -0.91 23.98
C VAL A 266 -2.53 -1.35 22.53
N TYR A 267 -3.77 -1.45 22.10
CA TYR A 267 -4.19 -1.99 20.83
C TYR A 267 -5.17 -1.05 20.12
N GLU A 268 -5.19 -1.17 18.81
CA GLU A 268 -6.20 -0.63 17.92
C GLU A 268 -7.09 -1.79 17.47
N LEU A 269 -8.38 -1.69 17.72
CA LEU A 269 -9.39 -2.69 17.39
C LEU A 269 -10.18 -2.25 16.17
N HIS A 270 -10.25 -3.13 15.18
CA HIS A 270 -11.06 -3.00 13.98
C HIS A 270 -12.14 -4.07 13.99
N LEU A 271 -13.39 -3.64 13.92
CA LEU A 271 -14.55 -4.52 13.81
C LEU A 271 -15.12 -4.41 12.40
N HIS A 272 -15.16 -5.53 11.69
CA HIS A 272 -15.59 -5.61 10.30
C HIS A 272 -17.04 -6.11 10.20
N PHE A 273 -17.84 -5.44 9.38
CA PHE A 273 -19.25 -5.78 9.16
C PHE A 273 -19.57 -5.76 7.66
N SER A 274 -20.49 -6.64 7.25
CA SER A 274 -21.23 -6.45 6.00
C SER A 274 -22.56 -7.17 6.09
N GLU A 275 -23.66 -6.43 5.94
CA GLU A 275 -24.98 -7.03 5.87
C GLU A 275 -25.19 -7.68 4.49
N THR A 276 -25.31 -9.00 4.47
CA THR A 276 -25.46 -9.79 3.23
C THR A 276 -26.81 -10.52 3.14
N PHE A 277 -27.74 -10.27 4.05
CA PHE A 277 -29.05 -10.92 4.11
C PHE A 277 -30.21 -9.92 4.03
N TYR A 278 -30.15 -8.79 4.75
CA TYR A 278 -31.15 -7.73 4.67
C TYR A 278 -30.75 -6.67 3.65
N GLY A 279 -31.69 -6.29 2.79
CA GLY A 279 -31.48 -5.24 1.79
C GLY A 279 -32.60 -5.20 0.75
N PRO A 280 -32.70 -4.10 -0.02
CA PRO A 280 -33.75 -3.90 -1.02
C PRO A 280 -33.70 -4.92 -2.17
N GLU A 281 -32.55 -5.54 -2.40
CA GLU A 281 -32.32 -6.53 -3.46
C GLU A 281 -32.23 -7.98 -2.92
N GLU A 282 -32.56 -8.21 -1.64
CA GLU A 282 -32.27 -9.46 -0.94
C GLU A 282 -33.50 -10.29 -0.57
N ILE A 283 -33.26 -11.57 -0.31
CA ILE A 283 -34.26 -12.57 0.09
C ILE A 283 -34.95 -12.19 1.42
N GLY A 284 -34.26 -11.47 2.30
CA GLY A 284 -34.69 -11.21 3.68
C GLY A 284 -35.82 -10.20 3.87
N ASN A 285 -36.26 -9.45 2.84
CA ASN A 285 -37.18 -8.29 2.93
C ASN A 285 -36.81 -7.35 4.10
N GLY A 286 -36.05 -6.28 3.85
CA GLY A 286 -35.61 -5.33 4.88
C GLY A 286 -34.57 -4.33 4.38
N GLY A 287 -33.82 -3.72 5.29
CA GLY A 287 -32.81 -2.70 5.01
C GLY A 287 -32.32 -2.02 6.28
N GLU A 288 -32.16 -0.70 6.26
CA GLU A 288 -31.93 0.08 7.48
C GLU A 288 -32.98 -0.26 8.55
N GLY A 289 -32.55 -0.33 9.80
CA GLY A 289 -33.30 -0.75 10.97
C GLY A 289 -33.44 -2.26 11.11
N SER A 290 -33.03 -3.05 10.10
CA SER A 290 -33.20 -4.51 10.11
C SER A 290 -32.12 -5.24 10.88
N ARG A 291 -30.99 -4.60 11.20
CA ARG A 291 -29.99 -5.17 12.12
C ARG A 291 -29.37 -4.08 12.97
N VAL A 292 -29.93 -3.90 14.15
CA VAL A 292 -29.46 -2.93 15.14
C VAL A 292 -28.90 -3.67 16.35
N MET A 293 -27.67 -3.34 16.71
CA MET A 293 -26.91 -4.05 17.74
C MET A 293 -26.09 -3.12 18.63
N THR A 294 -25.72 -3.64 19.79
CA THR A 294 -24.78 -3.00 20.72
C THR A 294 -23.52 -3.83 20.80
N ALA A 295 -22.37 -3.17 20.87
CA ALA A 295 -21.07 -3.81 21.09
C ALA A 295 -20.34 -3.17 22.27
N THR A 296 -19.69 -3.99 23.09
CA THR A 296 -18.87 -3.54 24.22
C THR A 296 -17.50 -4.19 24.20
N ALA A 297 -16.51 -3.53 24.82
CA ALA A 297 -15.19 -4.08 25.11
C ALA A 297 -14.89 -3.92 26.59
N ASN A 298 -14.56 -5.01 27.28
CA ASN A 298 -14.34 -5.06 28.73
C ASN A 298 -15.47 -4.37 29.52
N GLY A 299 -16.72 -4.57 29.08
CA GLY A 299 -17.92 -3.94 29.65
C GLY A 299 -18.12 -2.47 29.28
N LYS A 300 -17.17 -1.81 28.62
CA LYS A 300 -17.32 -0.43 28.13
C LYS A 300 -18.02 -0.42 26.76
N LEU A 301 -19.00 0.47 26.61
CA LEU A 301 -19.73 0.66 25.36
C LEU A 301 -18.80 1.12 24.22
N LEU A 302 -18.79 0.37 23.12
CA LEU A 302 -18.12 0.73 21.87
C LEU A 302 -19.11 1.23 20.81
N LEU A 303 -20.18 0.45 20.61
CA LEU A 303 -21.23 0.73 19.63
C LEU A 303 -22.58 0.66 20.35
N ASN A 304 -23.43 1.66 20.13
CA ASN A 304 -24.75 1.77 20.74
C ASN A 304 -25.80 1.93 19.65
N ASP A 305 -26.83 1.09 19.64
CA ASP A 305 -27.87 1.11 18.59
C ASP A 305 -27.27 1.15 17.16
N PHE A 306 -26.17 0.42 16.95
CA PHE A 306 -25.43 0.41 15.71
C PHE A 306 -26.20 -0.36 14.64
N ASP A 307 -26.57 0.35 13.59
CA ASP A 307 -27.26 -0.18 12.43
C ASP A 307 -26.25 -0.45 11.31
N VAL A 308 -26.05 -1.73 11.02
CA VAL A 308 -25.01 -2.18 10.07
C VAL A 308 -25.27 -1.65 8.66
N VAL A 309 -26.52 -1.61 8.21
CA VAL A 309 -26.87 -1.19 6.85
C VAL A 309 -26.75 0.32 6.71
N LEU A 310 -27.26 1.06 7.71
CA LEU A 310 -27.24 2.52 7.73
C LEU A 310 -25.79 3.04 7.81
N ASP A 311 -24.96 2.48 8.69
CA ASP A 311 -23.58 2.95 8.83
C ASP A 311 -22.77 2.64 7.57
N ALA A 312 -22.94 1.46 6.98
CA ALA A 312 -22.29 1.07 5.73
C ALA A 312 -22.76 1.90 4.52
N GLY A 313 -23.97 2.49 4.57
CA GLY A 313 -24.59 3.18 3.44
C GLY A 313 -25.18 2.21 2.40
N GLY A 314 -25.64 1.04 2.86
CA GLY A 314 -26.32 0.03 2.05
C GLY A 314 -25.92 -1.41 2.37
N SER A 315 -26.73 -2.36 1.92
CA SER A 315 -26.43 -3.80 1.98
C SER A 315 -25.24 -4.16 1.07
N ARG A 316 -24.65 -5.35 1.28
CA ARG A 316 -23.45 -5.85 0.57
C ARG A 316 -22.33 -4.82 0.50
N THR A 317 -22.17 -4.02 1.55
CA THR A 317 -21.12 -3.01 1.63
C THR A 317 -20.27 -3.32 2.85
N ALA A 318 -18.95 -3.37 2.67
CA ALA A 318 -18.00 -3.54 3.74
C ALA A 318 -18.00 -2.28 4.60
N ASP A 319 -18.03 -2.49 5.90
CA ASP A 319 -17.91 -1.44 6.89
C ASP A 319 -16.93 -1.85 7.99
N VAL A 320 -16.19 -0.86 8.52
CA VAL A 320 -15.16 -1.07 9.54
C VAL A 320 -15.30 0.01 10.59
N LYS A 321 -15.29 -0.40 11.86
CA LYS A 321 -15.28 0.50 13.02
C LYS A 321 -13.94 0.38 13.73
N VAL A 322 -13.27 1.51 13.94
CA VAL A 322 -11.93 1.56 14.54
C VAL A 322 -12.01 2.17 15.94
N PHE A 323 -11.37 1.50 16.89
CA PHE A 323 -11.27 1.93 18.29
C PHE A 323 -9.81 1.89 18.73
N THR A 324 -9.34 2.99 19.31
CA THR A 324 -7.98 3.12 19.84
C THR A 324 -7.97 2.96 21.36
N GLY A 325 -6.78 2.79 21.95
CA GLY A 325 -6.64 2.72 23.40
C GLY A 325 -7.24 1.44 24.02
N ILE A 326 -7.35 0.35 23.25
CA ILE A 326 -7.87 -0.92 23.73
C ILE A 326 -6.79 -1.67 24.49
N SER A 327 -7.12 -2.30 25.61
CA SER A 327 -6.20 -3.12 26.39
C SER A 327 -6.92 -4.36 26.90
N PRO A 328 -6.21 -5.49 27.13
CA PRO A 328 -6.79 -6.62 27.82
C PRO A 328 -7.25 -6.23 29.24
N GLY A 329 -8.26 -6.94 29.74
CA GLY A 329 -8.67 -6.91 31.13
C GLY A 329 -7.58 -7.45 32.07
N HIS A 330 -7.86 -7.42 33.38
CA HIS A 330 -6.94 -7.89 34.41
C HIS A 330 -6.62 -9.40 34.32
N ASP A 331 -7.44 -10.16 33.62
CA ASP A 331 -7.29 -11.59 33.35
C ASP A 331 -6.46 -11.88 32.09
N GLY A 332 -5.97 -10.84 31.39
CA GLY A 332 -5.18 -10.98 30.17
C GLY A 332 -5.99 -11.22 28.90
N GLN A 333 -7.32 -11.03 28.94
CA GLN A 333 -8.19 -11.20 27.78
C GLN A 333 -8.87 -9.89 27.39
N LEU A 334 -9.09 -9.69 26.10
CA LEU A 334 -10.02 -8.69 25.60
C LEU A 334 -11.40 -9.32 25.49
N HIS A 335 -12.35 -8.84 26.31
CA HIS A 335 -13.73 -9.29 26.29
C HIS A 335 -14.54 -8.41 25.35
N LEU A 336 -15.00 -8.95 24.23
CA LEU A 336 -15.93 -8.27 23.33
C LEU A 336 -17.32 -8.90 23.48
N SER A 337 -18.37 -8.09 23.61
CA SER A 337 -19.75 -8.60 23.63
C SER A 337 -20.59 -7.91 22.59
N PHE A 338 -21.46 -8.67 21.94
CA PHE A 338 -22.34 -8.22 20.87
C PHE A 338 -23.76 -8.70 21.17
N SER A 339 -24.70 -7.76 21.27
CA SER A 339 -26.10 -8.03 21.61
C SER A 339 -27.06 -7.41 20.61
N SER A 340 -28.10 -8.16 20.29
CA SER A 340 -29.19 -7.74 19.41
C SER A 340 -30.06 -6.73 20.15
N VAL A 341 -30.37 -5.59 19.53
CA VAL A 341 -31.27 -4.59 20.12
C VAL A 341 -32.65 -4.69 19.49
N ARG A 342 -32.74 -4.45 18.19
CA ARG A 342 -33.98 -4.53 17.41
C ARG A 342 -33.69 -4.95 15.98
N GLY A 343 -34.68 -5.57 15.35
CA GLY A 343 -34.50 -6.22 14.05
C GLY A 343 -33.89 -7.62 14.19
N GLY A 344 -33.17 -8.05 13.16
CA GLY A 344 -32.41 -9.29 13.12
C GLY A 344 -31.25 -9.32 14.12
N SER A 345 -30.60 -10.48 14.21
CA SER A 345 -29.58 -10.75 15.23
C SER A 345 -28.36 -9.85 15.10
N ALA A 346 -27.64 -9.54 16.19
CA ALA A 346 -26.32 -8.91 16.08
C ALA A 346 -25.39 -9.74 15.19
N MET A 347 -24.44 -9.09 14.53
CA MET A 347 -23.49 -9.76 13.63
C MET A 347 -22.10 -9.16 13.66
N LEU A 348 -21.12 -9.97 13.29
CA LEU A 348 -19.75 -9.53 13.06
C LEU A 348 -19.16 -10.39 11.94
N SER A 349 -18.45 -9.77 11.00
CA SER A 349 -17.76 -10.48 9.91
C SER A 349 -16.33 -10.84 10.27
N ALA A 350 -15.58 -9.91 10.88
CA ALA A 350 -14.21 -10.17 11.29
C ALA A 350 -13.74 -9.22 12.41
N ILE A 351 -12.65 -9.61 13.07
CA ILE A 351 -11.96 -8.83 14.10
C ILE A 351 -10.50 -8.71 13.67
N GLU A 352 -9.97 -7.49 13.71
CA GLU A 352 -8.54 -7.23 13.62
C GLU A 352 -8.09 -6.43 14.86
N ILE A 353 -7.02 -6.88 15.51
CA ILE A 353 -6.43 -6.26 16.70
C ILE A 353 -4.95 -6.03 16.39
N LEU A 354 -4.58 -4.75 16.32
CA LEU A 354 -3.24 -4.32 15.96
C LEU A 354 -2.57 -3.67 17.16
N PRO A 355 -1.24 -3.79 17.32
CA PRO A 355 -0.49 -2.96 18.25
C PRO A 355 -0.83 -1.48 18.04
N GLY A 356 -1.36 -0.84 19.07
CA GLY A 356 -2.00 0.47 19.00
C GLY A 356 -1.08 1.60 19.46
N LEU A 357 -1.37 2.80 18.99
CA LEU A 357 -0.86 4.03 19.59
C LEU A 357 -1.78 4.41 20.75
N LYS A 358 -1.22 5.01 21.80
CA LYS A 358 -1.94 5.24 23.06
C LYS A 358 -3.20 6.08 22.89
N ASP A 359 -3.10 7.16 22.11
CA ASP A 359 -4.13 8.21 22.03
C ASP A 359 -4.57 8.53 20.58
N THR A 360 -4.04 7.81 19.58
CA THR A 360 -4.30 8.09 18.17
C THR A 360 -4.44 6.80 17.37
N GLN A 361 -5.03 6.90 16.18
CA GLN A 361 -5.06 5.80 15.22
C GLN A 361 -3.71 5.66 14.53
N ARG A 362 -3.35 4.47 14.07
CA ARG A 362 -2.24 4.27 13.15
C ARG A 362 -2.50 5.01 11.83
N PRO A 363 -1.48 5.63 11.22
CA PRO A 363 -1.57 6.11 9.84
C PRO A 363 -2.12 5.05 8.90
N LEU A 364 -3.08 5.45 8.08
CA LEU A 364 -3.72 4.62 7.08
C LEU A 364 -3.21 5.04 5.70
N ARG A 365 -2.66 4.08 4.96
CA ARG A 365 -2.04 4.31 3.64
C ARG A 365 -2.67 3.37 2.63
N ILE A 366 -3.31 3.93 1.62
CA ILE A 366 -3.97 3.20 0.53
C ILE A 366 -3.24 3.55 -0.75
N VAL A 367 -2.80 2.53 -1.49
CA VAL A 367 -2.40 2.68 -2.89
C VAL A 367 -3.47 2.05 -3.77
N THR A 368 -3.75 2.64 -4.92
CA THR A 368 -4.72 2.11 -5.88
C THR A 368 -4.13 0.92 -6.64
N ARG A 369 -3.92 -0.19 -5.93
CA ARG A 369 -3.41 -1.48 -6.44
C ARG A 369 -4.22 -2.61 -5.84
N ASP A 370 -4.13 -3.80 -6.44
CA ASP A 370 -4.70 -5.03 -5.88
C ASP A 370 -3.79 -5.69 -4.83
N VAL A 371 -2.52 -5.34 -4.81
CA VAL A 371 -1.51 -5.81 -3.85
C VAL A 371 -0.90 -4.64 -3.06
N PRO A 372 -0.35 -4.88 -1.86
CA PRO A 372 0.33 -3.85 -1.10
C PRO A 372 1.59 -3.36 -1.80
N TYR A 373 2.04 -2.16 -1.42
CA TYR A 373 3.22 -1.52 -1.97
C TYR A 373 4.13 -1.01 -0.86
N TYR A 374 5.45 -1.08 -1.08
CA TYR A 374 6.43 -0.42 -0.21
C TYR A 374 7.05 0.71 -1.01
N SER A 375 6.86 1.95 -0.55
CA SER A 375 7.49 3.09 -1.19
C SER A 375 8.99 3.14 -0.92
N ASN A 376 9.72 3.93 -1.69
CA ASN A 376 11.19 4.06 -1.55
C ASN A 376 11.65 4.52 -0.15
N ASP A 377 10.79 5.20 0.61
CA ASP A 377 10.99 5.56 2.02
C ASP A 377 10.66 4.41 3.01
N SER A 378 10.47 3.19 2.49
CA SER A 378 10.12 1.97 3.23
C SER A 378 8.77 2.03 3.97
N ARG A 379 7.87 2.96 3.62
CA ARG A 379 6.51 2.96 4.16
C ARG A 379 5.67 1.91 3.45
N TRP A 380 4.91 1.15 4.24
CA TRP A 380 3.95 0.19 3.73
C TRP A 380 2.63 0.89 3.36
N TRP A 381 2.11 0.57 2.18
CA TRP A 381 0.83 1.00 1.64
C TRP A 381 -0.05 -0.24 1.42
N GLY A 382 -1.26 -0.20 1.98
CA GLY A 382 -2.25 -1.24 1.77
C GLY A 382 -2.87 -1.16 0.37
N PRO A 383 -3.41 -2.28 -0.14
CA PRO A 383 -4.12 -2.30 -1.40
C PRO A 383 -5.37 -1.42 -1.36
N ASP A 384 -5.96 -1.20 -2.54
CA ASP A 384 -7.09 -0.31 -2.72
C ASP A 384 -8.33 -0.85 -1.99
N THR A 385 -8.77 -0.14 -0.96
CA THR A 385 -9.89 -0.54 -0.09
C THR A 385 -10.74 0.68 0.28
N TYR A 386 -11.92 0.44 0.83
CA TYR A 386 -12.93 1.44 1.21
C TYR A 386 -13.60 2.20 0.05
N PHE A 387 -13.25 1.89 -1.21
CA PHE A 387 -13.79 2.60 -2.37
C PHE A 387 -15.16 2.09 -2.84
N LYS A 388 -15.95 2.97 -3.46
CA LYS A 388 -17.15 2.60 -4.23
C LYS A 388 -17.13 3.33 -5.56
N GLY A 389 -17.34 2.61 -6.65
CA GLY A 389 -17.26 3.15 -8.01
C GLY A 389 -15.84 3.29 -8.55
N GLY A 390 -15.71 3.90 -9.73
CA GLY A 390 -14.46 4.03 -10.45
C GLY A 390 -13.88 2.71 -10.96
N GLN A 391 -12.79 2.82 -11.70
CA GLN A 391 -12.06 1.71 -12.30
C GLN A 391 -10.57 1.84 -11.99
N LEU A 392 -9.93 0.70 -11.78
CA LEU A 392 -8.49 0.62 -11.69
C LEU A 392 -7.89 0.66 -13.10
N SER A 393 -6.86 1.48 -13.29
CA SER A 393 -6.06 1.55 -14.52
C SER A 393 -4.59 1.45 -14.18
N SER A 394 -3.79 0.93 -15.12
CA SER A 394 -2.33 0.96 -15.05
C SER A 394 -1.75 1.69 -16.26
N SER A 395 -0.53 2.19 -16.11
CA SER A 395 0.28 2.81 -17.15
C SER A 395 1.66 2.18 -17.13
N ASP A 396 2.19 1.85 -18.31
CA ASP A 396 3.56 1.34 -18.47
C ASP A 396 4.59 2.48 -18.57
N ASP A 397 4.13 3.72 -18.72
CA ASP A 397 5.00 4.90 -18.76
C ASP A 397 5.44 5.28 -17.33
N PRO A 398 6.75 5.28 -17.02
CA PRO A 398 7.22 5.66 -15.70
C PRO A 398 6.92 7.13 -15.43
N ALA A 399 6.46 7.44 -14.21
CA ALA A 399 6.20 8.81 -13.80
C ALA A 399 7.46 9.68 -13.89
N LEU A 400 7.33 10.86 -14.48
CA LEU A 400 8.41 11.80 -14.70
C LEU A 400 8.60 12.68 -13.45
N ASP A 401 9.86 12.97 -13.10
CA ASP A 401 10.28 13.73 -11.91
C ASP A 401 9.71 13.16 -10.58
N ALA A 402 9.51 11.85 -10.51
CA ALA A 402 9.13 11.14 -9.30
C ALA A 402 10.33 10.42 -8.69
N ASP A 403 10.56 10.58 -7.37
CA ASP A 403 11.57 9.80 -6.64
C ASP A 403 11.18 8.31 -6.55
N ASP A 404 9.89 8.01 -6.68
CA ASP A 404 9.31 6.68 -6.69
C ASP A 404 8.30 6.55 -7.85
N PRO A 405 8.76 6.32 -9.10
CA PRO A 405 7.87 6.26 -10.25
C PRO A 405 6.89 5.08 -10.22
N GLU A 406 7.30 3.96 -9.60
CA GLU A 406 6.49 2.74 -9.52
C GLU A 406 5.21 2.99 -8.73
N MET A 407 5.28 3.76 -7.62
CA MET A 407 4.09 4.15 -6.84
C MET A 407 2.95 4.72 -7.71
N TYR A 408 3.27 5.38 -8.82
CA TYR A 408 2.33 6.05 -9.72
C TYR A 408 1.93 5.25 -10.95
N GLU A 409 2.33 3.98 -11.10
CA GLU A 409 1.93 3.14 -12.24
C GLU A 409 0.42 2.90 -12.31
N THR A 410 -0.27 2.95 -11.17
CA THR A 410 -1.69 2.63 -11.09
C THR A 410 -2.51 3.80 -10.55
N GLU A 411 -3.75 3.89 -11.02
CA GLU A 411 -4.71 4.88 -10.57
C GLU A 411 -6.12 4.32 -10.53
N ARG A 412 -6.92 4.81 -9.57
CA ARG A 412 -8.38 4.71 -9.64
C ARG A 412 -8.92 5.93 -10.35
N TRP A 413 -9.62 5.74 -11.46
CA TRP A 413 -10.27 6.81 -12.21
C TRP A 413 -11.78 6.58 -12.33
N GLY A 414 -12.55 7.65 -12.48
CA GLY A 414 -14.01 7.57 -12.67
C GLY A 414 -14.79 8.60 -11.86
N HIS A 415 -16.03 8.24 -11.53
CA HIS A 415 -16.77 8.81 -10.41
C HIS A 415 -16.75 7.78 -9.28
N PHE A 416 -16.10 8.13 -8.18
CA PHE A 416 -15.88 7.21 -7.06
C PHE A 416 -15.77 7.95 -5.73
N SER A 417 -15.91 7.19 -4.65
CA SER A 417 -15.73 7.67 -3.28
C SER A 417 -14.96 6.66 -2.45
N TYR A 418 -14.39 7.11 -1.33
CA TYR A 418 -13.83 6.29 -0.27
C TYR A 418 -14.57 6.60 1.04
N ALA A 419 -14.89 5.57 1.81
CA ALA A 419 -15.39 5.74 3.18
C ALA A 419 -14.34 5.22 4.16
N ILE A 420 -13.34 6.06 4.45
CA ILE A 420 -12.18 5.65 5.24
C ILE A 420 -12.56 5.65 6.72
N PRO A 421 -12.44 4.50 7.41
CA PRO A 421 -12.77 4.42 8.83
C PRO A 421 -11.68 5.10 9.67
N VAL A 422 -12.10 6.00 10.56
CA VAL A 422 -11.20 6.68 11.48
C VAL A 422 -11.79 6.79 12.89
N ALA A 423 -10.95 6.65 13.92
CA ALA A 423 -11.31 6.93 15.30
C ALA A 423 -11.60 8.44 15.50
N PRO A 424 -12.29 8.84 16.58
CA PRO A 424 -12.46 10.26 16.91
C PRO A 424 -11.11 10.99 16.99
N GLY A 425 -10.99 12.10 16.25
CA GLY A 425 -9.72 12.83 16.16
C GLY A 425 -9.73 13.88 15.06
N ARG A 426 -8.58 14.52 14.86
CA ARG A 426 -8.28 15.32 13.67
C ARG A 426 -7.24 14.61 12.83
N TYR A 427 -7.33 14.79 11.52
CA TYR A 427 -6.51 14.07 10.55
C TYR A 427 -6.03 15.00 9.45
N SER A 428 -4.82 14.76 8.96
CA SER A 428 -4.37 15.21 7.66
C SER A 428 -4.60 14.10 6.61
N ALA A 429 -4.91 14.51 5.39
CA ALA A 429 -4.99 13.65 4.23
C ALA A 429 -4.02 14.13 3.15
N THR A 430 -3.15 13.23 2.70
CA THR A 430 -2.27 13.44 1.56
C THR A 430 -2.78 12.62 0.38
N PHE A 431 -3.04 13.31 -0.73
CA PHE A 431 -3.51 12.73 -1.98
C PHE A 431 -2.38 12.76 -3.01
N HIS A 432 -2.15 11.61 -3.62
CA HIS A 432 -1.22 11.44 -4.73
C HIS A 432 -2.03 11.30 -6.02
N PHE A 433 -1.74 12.14 -7.01
CA PHE A 433 -2.36 12.12 -8.32
C PHE A 433 -1.29 12.04 -9.42
N ILE A 434 -1.69 11.52 -10.58
CA ILE A 434 -0.90 11.59 -11.82
C ILE A 434 -1.86 11.63 -13.01
N GLU A 435 -1.42 12.20 -14.13
CA GLU A 435 -2.20 12.18 -15.37
C GLU A 435 -1.54 11.27 -16.40
N HIS A 436 -2.11 10.07 -16.54
CA HIS A 436 -1.72 9.08 -17.55
C HIS A 436 -2.53 9.17 -18.82
N ARG A 437 -3.75 9.72 -18.79
CA ARG A 437 -4.68 9.63 -19.93
C ARG A 437 -4.46 10.74 -20.94
N PHE A 438 -4.28 11.97 -20.46
CA PHE A 438 -4.19 13.15 -21.30
C PHE A 438 -2.74 13.62 -21.49
N ASP A 439 -2.42 14.05 -22.70
CA ASP A 439 -1.11 14.65 -22.99
C ASP A 439 -1.02 16.12 -22.54
N ALA A 440 0.16 16.74 -22.67
CA ALA A 440 0.38 18.14 -22.31
C ALA A 440 -0.48 19.14 -23.10
N THR A 441 -1.12 18.72 -24.20
CA THR A 441 -2.08 19.51 -24.99
C THR A 441 -3.53 19.17 -24.67
N ASN A 442 -3.76 18.39 -23.61
CA ASN A 442 -5.05 17.89 -23.16
C ASN A 442 -5.76 16.97 -24.17
N ARG A 443 -5.00 16.26 -25.02
CA ARG A 443 -5.54 15.23 -25.90
C ARG A 443 -5.48 13.87 -25.23
N ASP A 444 -6.52 13.08 -25.43
CA ASP A 444 -6.55 11.70 -24.99
C ASP A 444 -5.49 10.89 -25.75
N ARG A 445 -4.58 10.22 -25.03
CA ARG A 445 -3.47 9.46 -25.62
C ARG A 445 -3.88 8.12 -26.25
N TYR A 446 -5.09 7.65 -25.97
CA TYR A 446 -5.53 6.30 -26.36
C TYR A 446 -6.81 6.31 -27.21
N HIS A 447 -7.37 7.48 -27.52
CA HIS A 447 -8.45 7.63 -28.50
C HIS A 447 -8.02 8.50 -29.68
N ASP A 448 -8.26 8.01 -30.90
CA ASP A 448 -7.96 8.75 -32.13
C ASP A 448 -8.97 9.90 -32.31
N SER A 449 -8.47 11.13 -32.27
CA SER A 449 -9.24 12.38 -32.20
C SER A 449 -9.86 12.75 -33.55
N SER A 450 -10.66 11.87 -34.13
CA SER A 450 -11.49 12.18 -35.31
C SER A 450 -12.82 12.86 -34.95
N GLU A 451 -13.23 12.81 -33.68
CA GLU A 451 -14.41 13.53 -33.19
C GLU A 451 -14.02 14.91 -32.63
N GLN A 452 -14.18 15.93 -33.46
CA GLN A 452 -14.14 17.33 -33.04
C GLN A 452 -15.35 17.62 -32.14
N GLY A 453 -15.19 17.48 -30.83
CA GLY A 453 -16.28 17.73 -29.88
C GLY A 453 -15.91 17.59 -28.40
N GLU A 454 -15.09 18.53 -27.91
CA GLU A 454 -15.16 19.08 -26.54
C GLU A 454 -15.27 18.15 -25.32
N ALA A 455 -14.14 17.55 -24.92
CA ALA A 455 -13.68 17.60 -23.53
C ALA A 455 -12.14 17.52 -23.49
N ARG A 456 -11.48 18.65 -23.20
CA ARG A 456 -10.01 18.75 -23.11
C ARG A 456 -9.57 18.52 -21.66
N GLY A 457 -8.75 17.50 -21.43
CA GLY A 457 -8.09 17.28 -20.14
C GLY A 457 -9.03 16.79 -19.04
N ARG A 458 -8.57 16.87 -17.80
CA ARG A 458 -9.29 16.40 -16.62
C ARG A 458 -9.44 17.51 -15.61
N LEU A 459 -10.66 17.70 -15.12
CA LEU A 459 -10.97 18.66 -14.05
C LEU A 459 -11.89 17.98 -13.04
N PHE A 460 -11.53 17.99 -11.77
CA PHE A 460 -12.35 17.39 -10.72
C PHE A 460 -12.19 18.13 -9.39
N SER A 461 -13.08 17.84 -8.45
CA SER A 461 -12.99 18.33 -7.07
C SER A 461 -13.05 17.15 -6.11
N VAL A 462 -12.45 17.32 -4.94
CA VAL A 462 -12.49 16.33 -3.85
C VAL A 462 -13.25 16.93 -2.68
N PHE A 463 -14.25 16.20 -2.19
CA PHE A 463 -15.03 16.56 -1.02
C PHE A 463 -14.69 15.60 0.12
N CYS A 464 -14.73 16.09 1.36
CA CYS A 464 -14.71 15.29 2.56
C CYS A 464 -15.95 15.61 3.37
N ASN A 465 -16.78 14.62 3.66
CA ASN A 465 -18.01 14.76 4.45
C ASN A 465 -18.92 15.91 3.92
N GLY A 466 -19.07 15.99 2.59
CA GLY A 466 -19.86 17.00 1.90
C GLY A 466 -19.21 18.39 1.76
N LYS A 467 -18.03 18.62 2.34
CA LYS A 467 -17.28 19.89 2.20
C LYS A 467 -16.17 19.74 1.17
N ALA A 468 -16.08 20.68 0.22
CA ALA A 468 -14.98 20.71 -0.73
C ALA A 468 -13.63 20.93 -0.02
N ILE A 469 -12.70 20.00 -0.19
CA ILE A 469 -11.34 20.06 0.36
C ILE A 469 -10.29 20.34 -0.72
N LEU A 470 -10.55 19.95 -1.96
CA LEU A 470 -9.78 20.34 -3.15
C LEU A 470 -10.77 20.74 -4.24
N GLN A 471 -10.55 21.87 -4.91
CA GLN A 471 -11.49 22.38 -5.92
C GLN A 471 -10.77 22.59 -7.26
N ASN A 472 -11.44 22.21 -8.35
CA ASN A 472 -10.98 22.46 -9.73
C ASN A 472 -9.54 21.97 -9.98
N VAL A 473 -9.23 20.76 -9.52
CA VAL A 473 -7.92 20.11 -9.70
C VAL A 473 -7.71 19.80 -11.18
N ASP A 474 -6.69 20.41 -11.79
CA ASP A 474 -6.27 20.27 -13.19
C ASP A 474 -4.82 19.78 -13.22
N LEU A 475 -4.65 18.47 -13.39
CA LEU A 475 -3.34 17.81 -13.26
C LEU A 475 -2.34 18.26 -14.32
N ILE A 476 -2.78 18.47 -15.56
CA ILE A 476 -1.90 18.94 -16.64
C ILE A 476 -1.43 20.36 -16.39
N LYS A 477 -2.33 21.24 -15.94
CA LYS A 477 -1.98 22.63 -15.64
C LYS A 477 -1.09 22.76 -14.40
N GLU A 478 -1.28 21.89 -13.40
CA GLU A 478 -0.63 22.00 -12.10
C GLU A 478 0.68 21.23 -11.99
N ALA A 479 0.77 20.02 -12.57
CA ALA A 479 1.98 19.18 -12.57
C ALA A 479 2.54 18.93 -13.97
N GLY A 480 1.68 18.86 -14.99
CA GLY A 480 2.06 18.44 -16.34
C GLY A 480 1.78 16.95 -16.59
N GLN A 481 1.94 16.54 -17.85
CA GLN A 481 1.69 15.16 -18.27
C GLN A 481 2.62 14.18 -17.55
N ASN A 482 2.04 13.09 -17.04
CA ASN A 482 2.77 11.99 -16.41
C ASN A 482 3.75 12.46 -15.31
N ARG A 483 3.38 13.52 -14.57
CA ARG A 483 4.12 14.02 -13.41
C ARG A 483 3.24 13.96 -12.17
N PRO A 484 3.75 13.50 -11.02
CA PRO A 484 2.98 13.48 -9.78
C PRO A 484 2.50 14.86 -9.34
N LEU A 485 1.27 14.93 -8.83
CA LEU A 485 0.75 16.04 -8.07
C LEU A 485 0.39 15.55 -6.66
N ILE A 486 1.01 16.14 -5.64
CA ILE A 486 0.72 15.84 -4.23
C ILE A 486 -0.09 16.98 -3.63
N ARG A 487 -1.15 16.66 -2.89
CA ARG A 487 -1.99 17.62 -2.17
C ARG A 487 -2.20 17.16 -0.74
N GLU A 488 -1.85 18.01 0.22
CA GLU A 488 -2.11 17.77 1.64
C GLU A 488 -3.23 18.68 2.12
N VAL A 489 -4.14 18.13 2.93
CA VAL A 489 -5.21 18.85 3.60
C VAL A 489 -5.25 18.45 5.07
N SER A 490 -5.21 19.43 5.96
CA SER A 490 -5.26 19.25 7.41
C SER A 490 -6.65 19.61 7.98
N GLY A 491 -6.88 19.23 9.24
CA GLY A 491 -8.06 19.56 10.04
C GLY A 491 -9.29 18.75 9.67
N LEU A 492 -9.13 17.60 9.01
CA LEU A 492 -10.24 16.72 8.69
C LEU A 492 -10.75 16.03 9.95
N GLN A 493 -12.06 15.84 10.03
CA GLN A 493 -12.72 15.21 11.17
C GLN A 493 -13.68 14.14 10.65
N PRO A 494 -13.80 13.00 11.37
CA PRO A 494 -14.81 11.99 11.05
C PRO A 494 -16.22 12.58 11.09
N ASN A 495 -17.10 12.01 10.27
CA ASN A 495 -18.53 12.19 10.43
C ASN A 495 -19.05 11.45 11.68
N ALA A 496 -20.36 11.52 11.93
CA ALA A 496 -20.99 10.84 13.07
C ALA A 496 -20.83 9.31 13.04
N GLN A 497 -20.58 8.73 11.87
CA GLN A 497 -20.27 7.31 11.67
C GLN A 497 -18.78 6.98 11.80
N GLY A 498 -17.90 7.91 12.21
CA GLY A 498 -16.47 7.62 12.35
C GLY A 498 -15.76 7.42 11.00
N LYS A 499 -16.14 8.18 9.97
CA LYS A 499 -15.57 8.06 8.62
C LYS A 499 -15.15 9.40 8.05
N LEU A 500 -14.07 9.39 7.27
CA LEU A 500 -13.80 10.41 6.27
C LEU A 500 -14.43 9.93 4.95
N LEU A 501 -15.56 10.53 4.58
CA LEU A 501 -16.21 10.27 3.30
C LEU A 501 -15.59 11.15 2.22
N LEU A 502 -14.64 10.58 1.48
CA LEU A 502 -13.94 11.27 0.40
C LEU A 502 -14.66 11.01 -0.92
N GLU A 503 -15.09 12.05 -1.60
CA GLU A 503 -15.79 11.96 -2.89
C GLU A 503 -14.97 12.66 -3.98
N PHE A 504 -14.64 11.93 -5.03
CA PHE A 504 -13.89 12.42 -6.18
C PHE A 504 -14.88 12.70 -7.32
N VAL A 505 -15.23 13.98 -7.45
CA VAL A 505 -16.35 14.43 -8.30
C VAL A 505 -15.80 15.02 -9.59
N PRO A 506 -16.03 14.36 -10.75
CA PRO A 506 -15.63 14.88 -12.04
C PRO A 506 -16.40 16.16 -12.42
N LEU A 507 -15.68 17.14 -12.95
CA LEU A 507 -16.24 18.35 -13.57
C LEU A 507 -16.05 18.33 -15.10
N ILE A 508 -14.89 17.86 -15.56
CA ILE A 508 -14.55 17.60 -16.97
C ILE A 508 -13.79 16.27 -17.01
N ASN A 509 -14.31 15.28 -17.74
CA ASN A 509 -13.81 13.90 -17.71
C ASN A 509 -13.72 13.34 -16.28
N TYR A 510 -13.26 12.10 -16.15
CA TYR A 510 -13.29 11.37 -14.88
C TYR A 510 -12.19 11.81 -13.91
N ALA A 511 -12.49 11.85 -12.60
CA ALA A 511 -11.49 12.09 -11.56
C ALA A 511 -10.45 10.96 -11.49
N THR A 512 -9.32 11.17 -10.81
CA THR A 512 -8.31 10.12 -10.53
C THR A 512 -7.73 10.27 -9.13
N VAL A 513 -7.18 9.19 -8.59
CA VAL A 513 -6.25 9.16 -7.45
C VAL A 513 -5.31 7.95 -7.57
N THR A 514 -4.04 8.13 -7.24
CA THR A 514 -3.03 7.07 -7.18
C THR A 514 -2.93 6.48 -5.78
N ALA A 515 -2.86 7.34 -4.76
CA ALA A 515 -2.73 6.92 -3.38
C ALA A 515 -3.32 7.97 -2.42
N ILE A 516 -3.72 7.51 -1.24
CA ILE A 516 -4.28 8.32 -0.16
C ILE A 516 -3.59 7.92 1.14
N GLU A 517 -3.02 8.88 1.84
CA GLU A 517 -2.48 8.72 3.19
C GLU A 517 -3.32 9.55 4.15
N ILE A 518 -3.77 8.93 5.26
CA ILE A 518 -4.51 9.56 6.35
C ILE A 518 -3.69 9.42 7.62
N VAL A 519 -3.33 10.55 8.24
CA VAL A 519 -2.46 10.61 9.43
C VAL A 519 -3.19 11.41 10.53
N PRO A 520 -3.24 10.92 11.78
CA PRO A 520 -3.75 11.73 12.89
C PRO A 520 -2.86 12.95 13.17
N GLU A 521 -3.50 14.07 13.55
CA GLU A 521 -2.84 15.35 13.89
C GLU A 521 -2.46 15.51 15.36
#